data_AF-A0AAE6WLN6-F1
#
_entry.id   AF-A0AAE6WLN6-F1
#
_cell.length_a   1.000
_cell.length_b   1.000
_cell.length_c   1.000
_cell.angle_alpha   90.00
_cell.angle_beta   90.00
_cell.angle_gamma   90.00
#
_symmetry.space_group_name_H-M   'P 1'
#
loop_
_entity.id
_entity.type
_entity.pdbx_description
1 polymer ?
#
loop_
_entity_poly.entity_id
_entity_poly.type
_entity_poly.pdbx_seq_one_letter_code
_entity_poly.pdbx_strand_id
1 'polypeptide(L)' 'MAGIYGNVDMNCMEKDFWDAIIKEETTMDRMLADEIILVFKTQWKVSDAMGMKNLTQYLGERADWVRIASGQEPQNK' A
#
# COMPACT_ATOMS: atom_id res chain seq x y z
N MET A 1 25.68 -9.01 -14.60
CA MET A 1 24.30 -8.66 -15.02
C MET A 1 23.85 -7.53 -14.12
N ALA A 2 23.49 -6.38 -14.72
CA ALA A 2 22.99 -5.22 -13.98
C ALA A 2 21.68 -5.58 -13.29
N GLY A 3 21.55 -5.15 -12.03
CA GLY A 3 20.50 -5.58 -11.11
C GLY A 3 19.11 -5.08 -11.46
N ILE A 4 18.12 -5.90 -11.14
CA ILE A 4 16.72 -5.49 -11.02
C ILE A 4 16.33 -5.69 -9.55
N TYR A 5 17.00 -4.95 -8.65
CA TYR A 5 16.31 -4.48 -7.46
C TYR A 5 15.41 -3.36 -7.98
N GLY A 6 14.20 -3.73 -8.37
CA GLY A 6 13.16 -2.77 -8.71
C GLY A 6 12.73 -2.06 -7.42
N ASN A 7 13.57 -1.16 -6.93
CA ASN A 7 13.10 -0.02 -6.17
C ASN A 7 12.21 0.72 -7.17
N VAL A 8 10.89 0.53 -7.06
CA VAL A 8 9.98 1.52 -7.60
C VAL A 8 10.29 2.75 -6.77
N ASP A 9 11.15 3.63 -7.29
CA ASP A 9 11.40 4.92 -6.66
C ASP A 9 10.05 5.61 -6.58
N MET A 10 9.51 5.58 -5.37
CA MET A 10 8.25 6.18 -5.02
C MET A 10 8.37 7.64 -5.41
N ASN A 11 7.54 8.05 -6.38
CA ASN A 11 7.65 9.41 -6.87
C ASN A 11 7.39 10.40 -5.73
N CYS A 12 7.89 11.63 -5.85
CA CYS A 12 7.84 12.61 -4.77
C CYS A 12 6.42 12.83 -4.25
N MET A 13 5.42 12.85 -5.15
CA MET A 13 4.01 13.03 -4.80
C MET A 13 3.46 11.84 -4.01
N GLU A 14 3.79 10.62 -4.41
CA GLU A 14 3.40 9.42 -3.68
C GLU A 14 4.06 9.43 -2.30
N LYS A 15 5.36 9.74 -2.21
CA LYS A 15 6.04 9.87 -0.92
C LYS A 15 5.36 10.89 -0.01
N ASP A 16 5.09 12.09 -0.50
CA ASP A 16 4.45 13.15 0.29
C ASP A 16 3.05 12.75 0.74
N PHE A 17 2.28 12.07 -0.13
CA PHE A 17 0.97 11.52 0.23
C PHE A 17 1.08 10.54 1.40
N TRP A 18 1.97 9.56 1.30
CA TRP A 18 2.13 8.56 2.36
C TRP A 18 2.76 9.12 3.63
N ASP A 19 3.69 10.07 3.51
CA ASP A 19 4.25 10.79 4.66
C ASP A 19 3.16 11.54 5.43
N ALA A 20 2.20 12.17 4.73
CA ALA A 20 1.06 12.82 5.37
C ALA A 20 0.15 11.82 6.09
N ILE A 21 -0.13 10.68 5.45
CA ILE A 21 -1.03 9.64 5.97
C ILE A 21 -0.42 8.92 7.19
N ILE A 22 0.87 8.63 7.15
CA ILE A 22 1.59 7.88 8.21
C ILE A 22 1.93 8.79 9.39
N LYS A 23 2.32 10.06 9.16
CA LYS A 23 2.64 10.99 10.26
C LYS A 23 1.39 11.44 11.02
N GLU A 24 0.22 11.41 10.37
CA GLU A 24 -1.07 11.70 10.99
C GLU A 24 -1.83 10.41 11.29
N GLU A 25 -1.15 9.41 11.85
CA GLU A 25 -1.50 7.98 12.07
C GLU A 25 -2.94 7.61 12.55
N THR A 26 -3.85 8.58 12.74
CA THR A 26 -5.25 8.38 13.14
C THR A 26 -6.27 9.31 12.44
N THR A 27 -5.92 10.02 11.37
CA THR A 27 -6.84 10.99 10.73
C THR A 27 -7.61 10.45 9.52
N MET A 28 -7.30 9.23 9.03
CA MET A 28 -7.98 8.70 7.86
C MET A 28 -9.39 8.21 8.19
N ASP A 29 -10.39 8.76 7.49
CA ASP A 29 -11.76 8.27 7.56
C ASP A 29 -11.85 6.79 7.17
N ARG A 30 -12.61 6.03 7.96
CA ARG A 30 -12.70 4.58 7.81
C ARG A 30 -13.33 4.14 6.49
N MET A 31 -14.33 4.87 5.98
CA MET A 31 -14.95 4.53 4.70
C MET A 31 -13.96 4.75 3.55
N LEU A 32 -13.23 5.86 3.59
CA LEU A 32 -12.17 6.13 2.62
C LEU A 32 -11.08 5.06 2.67
N ALA A 33 -10.67 4.64 3.88
CA ALA A 33 -9.69 3.58 4.06
C ALA A 33 -10.16 2.25 3.44
N ASP A 34 -11.42 1.88 3.68
CA ASP A 34 -12.00 0.64 3.15
C ASP A 34 -12.06 0.65 1.60
N GLU A 35 -12.36 1.80 0.98
CA GLU A 35 -12.33 1.97 -0.48
C GLU A 35 -10.91 1.82 -1.04
N ILE A 36 -9.91 2.44 -0.41
CA ILE A 36 -8.51 2.34 -0.83
C ILE A 36 -8.02 0.88 -0.69
N ILE A 37 -8.33 0.22 0.42
CA ILE A 37 -7.97 -1.19 0.66
C ILE A 37 -8.61 -2.09 -0.39
N LEU A 38 -9.87 -1.82 -0.79
CA LEU A 38 -10.55 -2.59 -1.83
C LEU A 38 -9.85 -2.46 -3.20
N VAL A 39 -9.40 -1.26 -3.55
CA VAL A 39 -8.62 -1.01 -4.77
C VAL A 39 -7.30 -1.78 -4.72
N PHE A 40 -6.54 -1.68 -3.62
CA PHE A 40 -5.29 -2.43 -3.46
C PHE A 40 -5.49 -3.93 -3.52
N LYS A 41 -6.52 -4.47 -2.86
CA LYS A 41 -6.85 -5.90 -2.91
C LYS A 41 -7.17 -6.38 -4.33
N THR A 42 -7.85 -5.54 -5.12
CA THR A 42 -8.18 -5.86 -6.50
C THR A 42 -6.91 -5.89 -7.36
N GLN A 43 -6.05 -4.87 -7.24
CA GLN A 43 -4.76 -4.84 -7.95
C GLN A 43 -3.82 -5.95 -7.50
N TRP A 44 -3.85 -6.32 -6.23
CA TRP A 44 -3.08 -7.42 -5.66
C TRP A 44 -3.44 -8.73 -6.33
N LYS A 45 -4.74 -9.04 -6.47
CA LYS A 45 -5.22 -10.26 -7.15
C LYS A 45 -4.77 -10.33 -8.61
N VAL A 46 -4.83 -9.21 -9.32
CA VAL A 46 -4.36 -9.14 -10.72
C VAL A 46 -2.84 -9.36 -10.78
N SER A 47 -2.09 -8.72 -9.89
CA SER A 47 -0.63 -8.84 -9.82
C SER A 47 -0.17 -10.26 -9.47
N ASP A 48 -0.86 -10.90 -8.53
CA ASP A 48 -0.62 -12.29 -8.13
C ASP A 48 -0.89 -13.27 -9.28
N ALA A 49 -2.01 -13.11 -10.00
CA ALA A 49 -2.32 -13.91 -11.18
C ALA A 49 -1.29 -13.74 -12.32
N MET A 50 -0.63 -12.58 -12.38
CA MET A 50 0.45 -12.30 -13.33
C MET A 50 1.85 -12.71 -12.83
N GLY A 51 1.97 -13.23 -11.60
CA GLY A 51 3.26 -13.60 -11.00
C GLY A 51 4.15 -12.42 -10.61
N MET A 52 3.60 -11.21 -10.47
CA MET A 52 4.32 -9.98 -10.16
C MET A 52 4.61 -9.81 -8.67
N LYS A 53 5.45 -10.70 -8.11
CA LYS A 53 5.72 -10.82 -6.67
C LYS A 53 6.05 -9.50 -5.95
N ASN A 54 6.88 -8.65 -6.54
CA ASN A 54 7.27 -7.36 -5.94
C ASN A 54 6.08 -6.40 -5.80
N LEU A 55 5.19 -6.37 -6.80
CA LEU A 55 4.01 -5.52 -6.78
C LEU A 55 2.96 -6.07 -5.80
N THR A 56 2.83 -7.39 -5.72
CA THR A 56 1.99 -8.08 -4.74
C THR A 56 2.41 -7.75 -3.31
N GLN A 57 3.72 -7.78 -3.01
CA GLN A 57 4.26 -7.37 -1.71
C GLN A 57 4.00 -5.88 -1.45
N TYR A 58 4.31 -5.02 -2.41
CA TYR A 58 4.08 -3.58 -2.32
C TYR A 58 2.64 -3.23 -1.94
N LEU A 59 1.67 -3.80 -2.67
CA LEU A 59 0.24 -3.54 -2.43
C LEU A 59 -0.23 -4.08 -1.07
N GLY A 60 0.35 -5.18 -0.59
CA GLY A 60 0.08 -5.72 0.74
C GLY A 60 0.53 -4.77 1.85
N GLU A 61 1.77 -4.28 1.76
CA GLU A 61 2.34 -3.32 2.71
C GLU A 61 1.53 -2.01 2.74
N ARG A 62 1.12 -1.49 1.57
CA ARG A 62 0.28 -0.28 1.50
C ARG A 62 -1.11 -0.47 2.10
N ALA A 63 -1.73 -1.62 1.88
CA ALA A 63 -3.03 -1.92 2.48
C ALA A 63 -2.95 -1.93 4.02
N ASP A 64 -1.84 -2.43 4.59
CA ASP A 64 -1.66 -2.42 6.04
C ASP A 64 -1.39 -1.03 6.59
N TRP A 65 -0.69 -0.15 5.86
CA TRP A 65 -0.52 1.24 6.27
C TRP A 65 -1.85 2.00 6.30
N VAL A 66 -2.73 1.76 5.33
CA VAL A 66 -4.08 2.35 5.30
C VAL A 66 -4.94 1.84 6.46
N ARG A 67 -4.79 0.57 6.85
CA ARG A 67 -5.46 0.04 8.04
C ARG A 67 -5.00 0.76 9.30
N ILE A 68 -3.69 0.87 9.49
CA ILE A 68 -3.12 1.55 10.67
C ILE A 68 -3.59 3.01 10.72
N ALA A 69 -3.49 3.74 9.60
CA ALA A 69 -3.90 5.15 9.52
C ALA A 69 -5.39 5.40 9.79
N SER A 70 -6.24 4.38 9.64
CA SER A 70 -7.68 4.43 9.94
C SER A 70 -8.06 3.74 11.27
N GLY A 71 -7.06 3.38 12.09
CA GLY A 71 -7.25 2.72 13.39
C GLY A 71 -7.71 1.26 13.29
N GLN A 72 -7.56 0.62 12.13
CA GLN A 72 -7.83 -0.80 11.92
C GLN A 72 -6.58 -1.64 12.19
N GLU A 73 -6.74 -2.93 12.53
CA GLU A 73 -5.61 -3.85 12.68
C GLU A 73 -4.98 -4.18 11.31
N PRO A 74 -3.64 -4.21 11.19
CA PRO A 74 -2.97 -4.68 9.97
C PRO A 74 -3.25 -6.17 9.75
N GLN A 75 -3.31 -6.58 8.48
CA GLN A 75 -3.63 -7.94 8.07
C GLN A 75 -2.38 -8.82 7.96
N ASN A 76 -1.25 -8.29 7.48
CA ASN A 76 0.02 -9.01 7.50
C ASN A 76 0.75 -8.67 8.81
N LYS A 77 1.04 -9.69 9.62
CA LYS A 77 1.89 -9.61 10.81
C LYS A 77 3.20 -10.34 10.54
#